data_AF-A0A317MVE8-F1
#
_entry.id   AF-A0A317MVE8-F1
#
_cell.length_a   1.000
_cell.length_b   1.000
_cell.length_c   1.000
_cell.angle_alpha   90.00
_cell.angle_beta   90.00
_cell.angle_gamma   90.00
#
_symmetry.space_group_name_H-M   'P 1'
#
loop_
_entity.id
_entity.type
_entity.pdbx_description
1 polymer ?
#
loop_
_entity_poly.entity_id
_entity_poly.type
_entity_poly.pdbx_seq_one_letter_code
_entity_poly.pdbx_strand_id
1 'polypeptide(L)'
;MDTRALLTTTLLSVAKSLWPLLLVAVLVGLYRLFRPQIKGWFGEYLVYRSLLRELPAAGYRVLHDVTLALGAGDTTQIDYIVIGPGGVTVIETKHFSGWLFGDAREAQWTQVIYRHKTRFQNPFRQHWKHVQALRERYELPAEAVHSAVVLLGCEWKASERPQGLSLSAGERLRGVRAQPAGGSVRRPVRGSPSASKRSAWRPA
;
A
#
# COMPACT_ATOMS: atom_id res chain seq x y z
N MET A 1 -45.18 51.48 18.84
CA MET A 1 -44.15 50.41 18.84
C MET A 1 -43.21 50.67 17.68
N ASP A 2 -41.91 50.67 17.89
CA ASP A 2 -40.93 50.93 16.83
C ASP A 2 -40.78 49.67 15.95
N THR A 3 -41.35 49.75 14.75
CA THR A 3 -41.33 48.64 13.78
C THR A 3 -39.91 48.29 13.33
N ARG A 4 -38.97 49.25 13.33
CA ARG A 4 -37.57 48.99 12.97
C ARG A 4 -36.85 48.18 14.05
N ALA A 5 -37.12 48.46 15.33
CA ALA A 5 -36.58 47.70 16.46
C ALA A 5 -37.13 46.25 16.50
N LEU A 6 -38.40 46.05 16.15
CA LEU A 6 -39.00 44.72 16.06
C LEU A 6 -38.45 43.91 14.88
N LEU A 7 -38.26 44.55 13.71
CA LEU A 7 -37.67 43.89 12.54
C LEU A 7 -36.20 43.50 12.78
N THR A 8 -35.41 44.36 13.41
CA THR A 8 -33.99 44.06 13.67
C THR A 8 -33.80 42.94 14.70
N THR A 9 -34.58 42.93 15.78
CA THR A 9 -34.51 41.87 16.81
C THR A 9 -34.98 40.52 16.27
N THR A 10 -36.04 40.50 15.46
CA THR A 10 -36.52 39.28 14.79
C THR A 10 -35.50 38.77 13.77
N LEU A 11 -34.93 39.63 12.92
CA LEU A 11 -33.87 39.26 11.99
C LEU A 11 -32.62 38.70 12.69
N LEU A 12 -32.16 39.32 13.78
CA LEU A 12 -31.03 38.83 14.56
C LEU A 12 -31.33 37.48 15.22
N SER A 13 -32.54 37.28 15.73
CA SER A 13 -32.97 36.00 16.32
C SER A 13 -33.01 34.87 15.29
N VAL A 14 -33.55 35.16 14.10
CA VAL A 14 -33.57 34.23 12.98
C VAL A 14 -32.14 33.92 12.52
N ALA A 15 -31.29 34.93 12.33
CA ALA A 15 -29.89 34.73 11.92
C ALA A 15 -29.11 33.87 12.93
N LYS A 16 -29.26 34.12 14.24
CA LYS A 16 -28.65 33.30 15.30
C LYS A 16 -29.15 31.85 15.27
N SER A 17 -30.41 31.63 14.90
CA SER A 17 -31.01 30.30 14.81
C SER A 17 -30.57 29.55 13.54
N LEU A 18 -30.32 30.26 12.45
CA LEU A 18 -29.91 29.68 11.16
C LEU A 18 -28.39 29.48 11.03
N TRP A 19 -27.58 30.29 11.70
CA TRP A 19 -26.11 30.20 11.63
C TRP A 19 -25.56 28.80 11.99
N PRO A 20 -26.03 28.10 13.04
CA PRO A 20 -25.58 26.74 13.33
C PRO A 20 -25.88 25.75 12.19
N LEU A 21 -27.01 25.91 11.50
CA LEU A 21 -27.36 25.06 10.35
C LEU A 21 -26.43 25.31 9.17
N LEU A 22 -26.10 26.58 8.91
CA LEU A 22 -25.11 26.95 7.90
C LEU A 22 -23.73 26.37 8.24
N LEU A 23 -23.30 26.49 9.50
CA LEU A 23 -22.04 25.91 9.98
C LEU A 23 -22.02 24.39 9.77
N VAL A 24 -23.07 23.67 10.16
CA VAL A 24 -23.18 22.22 9.95
C VAL A 24 -23.14 21.88 8.46
N ALA A 25 -23.84 22.62 7.61
CA ALA A 25 -23.83 22.40 6.16
C ALA A 25 -22.42 22.58 5.57
N VAL A 26 -21.69 23.61 5.99
CA VAL A 26 -20.29 23.84 5.60
C VAL A 26 -19.40 22.70 6.08
N LEU A 27 -19.51 22.29 7.35
CA LEU A 27 -18.71 21.18 7.90
C LEU A 27 -18.97 19.86 7.17
N VAL A 28 -20.24 19.56 6.85
CA VAL A 28 -20.60 18.37 6.06
C VAL A 28 -20.04 18.47 4.64
N GLY A 29 -20.10 19.66 4.02
CA GLY A 29 -19.50 19.92 2.71
C GLY A 29 -17.99 19.69 2.70
N LEU A 30 -17.28 20.26 3.67
CA LEU A 30 -15.84 20.07 3.86
C LEU A 30 -15.51 18.60 4.12
N TYR A 31 -16.24 17.92 5.01
CA TYR A 31 -16.02 16.49 5.26
C TYR A 31 -16.15 15.67 3.98
N ARG A 32 -17.20 15.89 3.18
CA ARG A 32 -17.37 15.17 1.90
C ARG A 32 -16.24 15.46 0.91
N LEU A 33 -15.75 16.70 0.86
CA LEU A 33 -14.65 17.11 0.00
C LEU A 33 -13.33 16.45 0.39
N PHE A 34 -13.01 16.38 1.69
CA PHE A 34 -11.75 15.83 2.20
C PHE A 34 -11.80 14.34 2.56
N ARG A 35 -12.95 13.69 2.41
CA ARG A 35 -13.17 12.28 2.77
C ARG A 35 -12.17 11.31 2.11
N PRO A 36 -11.79 11.43 0.82
CA PRO A 36 -10.78 10.57 0.21
C PRO A 36 -9.40 10.67 0.90
N GLN A 37 -8.95 11.88 1.20
CA GLN A 37 -7.65 12.17 1.83
C GLN A 37 -7.62 11.66 3.27
N ILE A 38 -8.69 11.91 4.03
CA ILE A 38 -8.83 11.38 5.41
C ILE A 38 -8.78 9.86 5.39
N LYS A 39 -9.44 9.23 4.41
CA LYS A 39 -9.45 7.78 4.26
C LYS A 39 -8.06 7.22 3.95
N GLY A 40 -7.31 7.88 3.07
CA GLY A 40 -5.92 7.54 2.74
C GLY A 40 -5.02 7.61 3.98
N TRP A 41 -4.99 8.78 4.63
CA TRP A 41 -4.23 9.02 5.86
C TRP A 41 -4.54 8.00 6.97
N PHE A 42 -5.81 7.67 7.16
CA PHE A 42 -6.20 6.67 8.15
C PHE A 42 -5.65 5.27 7.81
N GLY A 43 -5.64 4.90 6.53
CA GLY A 43 -5.07 3.63 6.07
C GLY A 43 -3.57 3.55 6.34
N GLU A 44 -2.83 4.57 5.95
CA GLU A 44 -1.40 4.73 6.23
C GLU A 44 -1.13 4.65 7.75
N TYR A 45 -1.86 5.43 8.55
CA TYR A 45 -1.71 5.42 10.00
C TYR A 45 -1.90 4.02 10.62
N LEU A 46 -2.87 3.22 10.14
CA LEU A 46 -3.06 1.85 10.60
C LEU A 46 -1.86 0.96 10.25
N VAL A 47 -1.30 1.07 9.04
CA VAL A 47 -0.10 0.32 8.65
C VAL A 47 1.09 0.74 9.51
N TYR A 48 1.36 2.04 9.64
CA TYR A 48 2.43 2.55 10.49
C TYR A 48 2.34 2.03 11.93
N ARG A 49 1.14 2.07 12.53
CA ARG A 49 0.90 1.56 13.88
C ARG A 49 1.14 0.06 14.00
N SER A 50 0.80 -0.73 12.98
CA SER A 50 1.11 -2.16 12.95
C SER A 50 2.60 -2.42 12.80
N LEU A 51 3.29 -1.72 11.89
CA LEU A 51 4.74 -1.82 11.72
C LEU A 51 5.47 -1.60 13.05
N LEU A 52 5.11 -0.54 13.79
CA LEU A 52 5.72 -0.22 15.09
C LEU A 52 5.44 -1.27 16.18
N ARG A 53 4.29 -1.96 16.14
CA ARG A 53 3.97 -3.00 17.14
C ARG A 53 4.64 -4.32 16.83
N GLU A 54 4.76 -4.67 15.56
CA GLU A 54 5.16 -6.01 15.15
C GLU A 54 6.63 -6.12 14.76
N LEU A 55 7.35 -5.02 14.51
CA LEU A 55 8.79 -5.05 14.26
C LEU A 55 9.55 -4.82 15.58
N PRO A 56 10.55 -5.65 15.92
CA PRO A 56 11.42 -5.37 17.05
C PRO A 56 12.13 -4.04 16.82
N ALA A 57 12.11 -3.15 17.80
CA ALA A 57 12.79 -1.85 17.69
C ALA A 57 14.31 -2.01 17.43
N ALA A 58 14.91 -3.09 17.96
CA ALA A 58 16.30 -3.45 17.69
C ALA A 58 16.43 -4.09 16.30
N GLY A 59 17.20 -3.44 15.42
CA GLY A 59 17.57 -3.99 14.10
C GLY A 59 16.63 -3.64 12.95
N TYR A 60 15.49 -2.98 13.21
CA TYR A 60 14.61 -2.47 12.16
C TYR A 60 14.52 -0.95 12.17
N ARG A 61 14.45 -0.35 10.98
CA ARG A 61 14.11 1.06 10.79
C ARG A 61 12.93 1.15 9.84
N VAL A 62 11.96 2.00 10.18
CA VAL A 62 10.79 2.29 9.36
C VAL A 62 10.86 3.74 8.92
N LEU A 63 10.96 3.96 7.62
CA LEU A 63 10.79 5.26 6.98
C LEU A 63 9.36 5.31 6.42
N HIS A 64 8.71 6.45 6.56
CA HIS A 64 7.37 6.69 6.03
C HIS A 64 7.38 7.95 5.18
N ASP A 65 6.50 8.00 4.18
CA ASP A 65 6.31 9.16 3.29
C ASP A 65 7.63 9.65 2.65
N VAL A 66 8.35 8.71 2.01
CA VAL A 66 9.66 8.99 1.43
C VAL A 66 9.51 9.44 -0.01
N THR A 67 9.93 10.67 -0.31
CA THR A 67 10.02 11.18 -1.68
C THR A 67 11.43 10.96 -2.25
N LEU A 68 11.53 10.20 -3.34
CA LEU A 68 12.78 9.95 -4.07
C LEU A 68 12.82 10.79 -5.35
N ALA A 69 13.97 11.40 -5.63
CA ALA A 69 14.22 12.08 -6.90
C ALA A 69 14.67 11.06 -7.97
N LEU A 70 14.01 11.08 -9.13
CA LEU A 70 14.24 10.18 -10.27
C LEU A 70 15.17 10.80 -11.34
N GLY A 71 15.44 12.10 -11.25
CA GLY A 71 16.19 12.87 -12.26
C GLY A 71 15.28 13.81 -13.04
N ALA A 72 15.86 14.81 -13.73
CA ALA A 72 15.13 15.79 -14.55
C ALA A 72 13.96 16.55 -13.86
N GLY A 73 13.96 16.60 -12.53
CA GLY A 73 12.88 17.22 -11.73
C GLY A 73 11.75 16.26 -11.34
N ASP A 74 11.76 15.02 -11.81
CA ASP A 74 10.76 14.02 -11.45
C ASP A 74 11.04 13.40 -10.08
N THR A 75 9.94 13.10 -9.37
CA THR A 75 9.98 12.47 -8.05
C THR A 75 8.98 11.31 -7.96
N THR A 76 9.19 10.46 -6.97
CA THR A 76 8.27 9.38 -6.66
C THR A 76 8.13 9.22 -5.16
N GLN A 77 6.91 9.02 -4.69
CA GLN A 77 6.60 8.87 -3.27
C GLN A 77 6.48 7.38 -2.92
N ILE A 78 7.01 7.00 -1.76
CA ILE A 78 6.96 5.66 -1.21
C ILE A 78 6.34 5.73 0.18
N ASP A 79 5.21 5.05 0.38
CA ASP A 79 4.49 5.11 1.65
C ASP A 79 5.36 4.61 2.81
N TYR A 80 5.99 3.43 2.67
CA TYR A 80 6.91 2.91 3.68
C TYR A 80 8.12 2.18 3.11
N ILE A 81 9.25 2.36 3.77
CA ILE A 81 10.47 1.58 3.60
C ILE A 81 10.84 0.99 4.96
N VAL A 82 10.88 -0.34 5.05
CA VAL A 82 11.34 -1.08 6.23
C VAL A 82 12.72 -1.63 5.94
N ILE A 83 13.72 -1.20 6.70
CA ILE A 83 15.10 -1.68 6.61
C ILE A 83 15.35 -2.60 7.79
N GLY A 84 15.83 -3.82 7.56
CA GLY A 84 16.16 -4.76 8.63
C GLY A 84 17.11 -5.87 8.17
N PRO A 85 17.30 -6.92 9.01
CA PRO A 85 18.25 -7.98 8.72
C PRO A 85 17.97 -8.72 7.39
N GLY A 86 16.69 -8.87 7.02
CA GLY A 86 16.27 -9.52 5.77
C GLY A 86 16.38 -8.65 4.51
N GLY A 87 16.87 -7.41 4.63
CA GLY A 87 16.98 -6.44 3.55
C GLY A 87 16.02 -5.26 3.67
N VAL A 88 15.59 -4.74 2.53
CA VAL A 88 14.72 -3.56 2.40
C VAL A 88 13.35 -3.99 1.89
N THR A 89 12.30 -3.78 2.68
CA THR A 89 10.91 -3.97 2.21
C THR A 89 10.28 -2.64 1.87
N VAL A 90 9.82 -2.49 0.63
CA VAL A 90 9.05 -1.34 0.17
C VAL A 90 7.57 -1.69 0.23
N ILE A 91 6.77 -0.84 0.86
CA ILE A 91 5.34 -1.09 1.09
C ILE A 91 4.53 0.05 0.50
N GLU A 92 3.61 -0.29 -0.39
CA GLU A 92 2.51 0.56 -0.86
C GLU A 92 1.26 0.26 -0.05
N THR A 93 0.50 1.28 0.32
CA THR A 93 -0.74 1.15 1.07
C THR A 93 -1.91 1.81 0.33
N LYS A 94 -3.04 1.11 0.25
CA LYS A 94 -4.30 1.72 -0.22
C LYS A 94 -5.47 1.29 0.63
N HIS A 95 -6.36 2.23 0.89
CA HIS A 95 -7.57 1.99 1.68
C HIS A 95 -8.80 1.92 0.78
N PHE A 96 -9.21 0.70 0.43
CA PHE A 96 -10.37 0.43 -0.40
C PHE A 96 -11.62 0.14 0.45
N SER A 97 -12.73 -0.15 -0.22
CA SER A 97 -13.99 -0.60 0.37
C SER A 97 -14.61 -1.66 -0.53
N GLY A 98 -15.40 -2.57 0.04
CA GLY A 98 -16.09 -3.60 -0.72
C GLY A 98 -15.14 -4.70 -1.22
N TRP A 99 -15.47 -5.25 -2.39
CA TRP A 99 -14.78 -6.42 -2.94
C TRP A 99 -13.83 -6.02 -4.06
N LEU A 100 -12.64 -6.63 -4.08
CA LEU A 100 -11.65 -6.46 -5.12
C LEU A 100 -11.52 -7.75 -5.94
N PHE A 101 -11.40 -7.56 -7.25
CA PHE A 101 -11.23 -8.60 -8.24
C PHE A 101 -10.11 -8.22 -9.21
N GLY A 102 -9.29 -9.19 -9.56
CA GLY A 102 -8.31 -9.09 -10.63
C GLY A 102 -7.20 -10.12 -10.47
N ASP A 103 -6.12 -9.93 -11.22
CA ASP A 103 -4.90 -10.74 -11.16
C ASP A 103 -3.63 -9.89 -11.11
N ALA A 104 -2.52 -10.47 -10.63
CA ALA A 104 -1.22 -9.81 -10.58
C ALA A 104 -0.77 -9.25 -11.95
N ARG A 105 -1.11 -9.91 -13.06
CA ARG A 105 -0.70 -9.54 -14.43
C ARG A 105 -1.65 -8.55 -15.09
N GLU A 106 -2.86 -8.38 -14.56
CA GLU A 106 -3.85 -7.48 -15.15
C GLU A 106 -3.45 -6.02 -14.98
N ALA A 107 -3.67 -5.22 -16.02
CA ALA A 107 -3.38 -3.79 -16.01
C ALA A 107 -4.28 -2.99 -15.06
N GLN A 108 -5.51 -3.48 -14.87
CA GLN A 108 -6.57 -2.85 -14.10
C GLN A 108 -7.26 -3.92 -13.26
N TRP A 109 -7.67 -3.55 -12.06
CA TRP A 109 -8.53 -4.36 -11.21
C TRP A 109 -9.92 -3.78 -11.15
N THR A 110 -10.86 -4.56 -10.63
CA THR A 110 -12.25 -4.15 -10.45
C THR A 110 -12.58 -4.08 -8.97
N GLN A 111 -13.11 -2.94 -8.54
CA GLN A 111 -13.72 -2.74 -7.24
C GLN A 111 -15.24 -2.85 -7.37
N VAL A 112 -15.87 -3.55 -6.43
CA VAL A 112 -17.32 -3.66 -6.32
C VAL A 112 -17.77 -3.17 -4.95
N ILE A 113 -18.62 -2.14 -4.95
CA ILE A 113 -19.28 -1.63 -3.75
C ILE A 113 -20.79 -1.71 -4.00
N TYR A 114 -21.45 -2.63 -3.30
CA TYR A 114 -22.85 -2.97 -3.55
C TYR A 114 -23.10 -3.35 -5.02
N ARG A 115 -23.85 -2.53 -5.76
CA ARG A 115 -24.19 -2.75 -7.18
C ARG A 115 -23.26 -2.03 -8.15
N HIS A 116 -22.33 -1.21 -7.64
CA HIS A 116 -21.45 -0.39 -8.47
C HIS A 116 -20.12 -1.10 -8.68
N LYS A 117 -19.69 -1.19 -9.95
CA LYS A 117 -18.39 -1.72 -10.34
C LYS A 117 -17.54 -0.60 -10.92
N THR A 118 -16.31 -0.47 -10.46
CA THR A 118 -15.36 0.54 -10.93
C THR A 118 -14.04 -0.13 -11.22
N ARG A 119 -13.46 0.16 -12.40
CA ARG A 119 -12.10 -0.29 -12.74
C ARG A 119 -11.08 0.74 -12.28
N PHE A 120 -9.94 0.28 -11.79
CA PHE A 120 -8.84 1.11 -11.35
C PHE A 120 -7.50 0.43 -11.64
N GLN A 121 -6.43 1.22 -11.68
CA GLN A 121 -5.10 0.69 -11.98
C GLN A 121 -4.65 -0.32 -10.92
N ASN A 122 -4.09 -1.45 -11.38
CA ASN A 122 -3.49 -2.43 -10.49
C ASN A 122 -2.35 -1.77 -9.67
N PRO A 123 -2.46 -1.72 -8.33
CA PRO A 123 -1.48 -1.08 -7.46
C PRO A 123 -0.06 -1.65 -7.59
N PHE A 124 0.08 -2.94 -7.90
CA PHE A 124 1.39 -3.56 -8.10
C PHE A 124 2.19 -2.92 -9.24
N ARG A 125 1.51 -2.39 -10.26
CA ARG A 125 2.19 -1.75 -11.40
C ARG A 125 2.79 -0.41 -11.03
N GLN A 126 2.08 0.39 -10.23
CA GLN A 126 2.61 1.65 -9.71
C GLN A 126 3.73 1.36 -8.71
N HIS A 127 3.47 0.46 -7.76
CA HIS A 127 4.43 0.03 -6.75
C HIS A 127 5.74 -0.53 -7.34
N TRP A 128 5.67 -1.29 -8.44
CA TRP A 128 6.87 -1.78 -9.11
C TRP A 128 7.80 -0.66 -9.55
N LYS A 129 7.26 0.48 -10.03
CA LYS A 129 8.08 1.66 -10.40
C LYS A 129 8.77 2.26 -9.18
N HIS A 130 8.07 2.38 -8.06
CA HIS A 130 8.64 2.85 -6.79
C HIS A 130 9.79 1.95 -6.32
N VAL A 131 9.61 0.63 -6.42
CA VAL A 131 10.65 -0.35 -6.08
C VAL A 131 11.86 -0.23 -7.01
N GLN A 132 11.66 -0.13 -8.34
CA GLN A 132 12.79 0.02 -9.27
C GLN A 132 13.53 1.34 -9.05
N ALA A 133 12.80 2.44 -8.86
CA ALA A 133 13.39 3.74 -8.53
C ALA A 133 14.29 3.68 -7.30
N LEU A 134 13.83 3.05 -6.21
CA LEU A 134 14.63 2.87 -5.01
C LEU A 134 15.88 2.02 -5.30
N ARG A 135 15.72 0.92 -6.03
CA ARG A 135 16.81 0.00 -6.37
C ARG A 135 17.88 0.67 -7.21
N GLU A 136 17.49 1.39 -8.25
CA GLU A 136 18.40 2.10 -9.15
C GLU A 136 19.11 3.23 -8.41
N ARG A 137 18.38 4.00 -7.59
CA ARG A 137 18.96 5.14 -6.86
C ARG A 137 20.03 4.74 -5.84
N TYR A 138 19.88 3.58 -5.22
CA TYR A 138 20.76 3.11 -4.14
C TYR A 138 21.53 1.84 -4.50
N GLU A 139 21.54 1.47 -5.79
CA GLU A 139 22.26 0.31 -6.33
C GLU A 139 21.98 -1.01 -5.59
N LEU A 140 20.72 -1.21 -5.18
CA LEU A 140 20.32 -2.35 -4.36
C LEU A 140 20.11 -3.62 -5.22
N PRO A 141 20.71 -4.77 -4.83
CA PRO A 141 20.49 -6.03 -5.52
C PRO A 141 19.02 -6.45 -5.39
N ALA A 142 18.49 -7.14 -6.42
CA ALA A 142 17.08 -7.52 -6.49
C ALA A 142 16.64 -8.36 -5.29
N GLU A 143 17.54 -9.21 -4.82
CA GLU A 143 17.33 -10.19 -3.76
C GLU A 143 17.25 -9.54 -2.37
N ALA A 144 17.81 -8.34 -2.23
CA ALA A 144 17.75 -7.57 -0.99
C ALA A 144 16.50 -6.67 -0.90
N VAL A 145 15.71 -6.54 -1.97
CA VAL A 145 14.55 -5.65 -2.00
C VAL A 145 13.26 -6.44 -2.16
N HIS A 146 12.40 -6.33 -1.15
CA HIS A 146 11.12 -6.99 -1.09
C HIS A 146 9.98 -6.01 -1.37
N SER A 147 8.97 -6.48 -2.08
CA SER A 147 7.84 -5.65 -2.52
C SER A 147 6.58 -6.03 -1.77
N ALA A 148 5.86 -5.05 -1.22
CA ALA A 148 4.55 -5.25 -0.62
C ALA A 148 3.48 -4.22 -0.97
N VAL A 149 2.26 -4.74 -1.15
CA VAL A 149 1.05 -3.95 -1.33
C VAL A 149 0.08 -4.34 -0.21
N VAL A 150 -0.35 -3.37 0.58
CA VAL A 150 -1.30 -3.55 1.69
C VAL A 150 -2.60 -2.84 1.32
N LEU A 151 -3.67 -3.61 1.19
CA LEU A 151 -5.00 -3.10 0.90
C LEU A 151 -5.87 -3.23 2.15
N LEU A 152 -6.29 -2.09 2.69
CA LEU A 152 -7.14 -2.05 3.88
C LEU A 152 -8.60 -1.87 3.49
N GLY A 153 -9.51 -2.28 4.39
CA GLY A 153 -10.94 -1.99 4.30
C GLY A 153 -11.69 -2.72 3.18
N CYS A 154 -11.07 -3.72 2.55
CA CYS A 154 -11.66 -4.49 1.45
C CYS A 154 -11.47 -6.00 1.63
N GLU A 155 -12.24 -6.78 0.86
CA GLU A 155 -12.05 -8.22 0.74
C GLU A 155 -11.59 -8.58 -0.67
N TRP A 156 -10.68 -9.53 -0.79
CA TRP A 156 -10.32 -10.12 -2.06
C TRP A 156 -11.30 -11.24 -2.42
N LYS A 157 -11.92 -11.16 -3.60
CA LYS A 157 -12.92 -12.13 -4.07
C LYS A 157 -12.56 -12.79 -5.41
N ALA A 158 -11.36 -12.55 -5.94
CA ALA A 158 -10.85 -13.28 -7.10
C ALA A 158 -10.20 -14.62 -6.69
N SER A 159 -10.00 -15.50 -7.68
CA SER A 159 -9.57 -16.89 -7.51
C SER A 159 -8.20 -17.01 -6.83
N GLU A 160 -7.21 -16.26 -7.29
CA GLU A 160 -5.86 -16.27 -6.71
C GLU A 160 -5.50 -14.90 -6.12
N ARG A 161 -4.86 -14.90 -4.95
CA ARG A 161 -4.35 -13.68 -4.33
C ARG A 161 -2.93 -13.43 -4.84
N PRO A 162 -2.63 -12.26 -5.44
CA PRO A 162 -1.29 -11.92 -5.88
C PRO A 162 -0.25 -12.12 -4.80
N GLN A 163 0.90 -12.69 -5.17
CA GLN A 163 2.02 -12.81 -4.23
C GLN A 163 2.37 -11.42 -3.72
N GLY A 164 2.31 -11.29 -2.40
CA GLY A 164 2.63 -10.06 -1.73
C GLY A 164 1.50 -9.04 -1.57
N LEU A 165 0.27 -9.46 -1.83
CA LEU A 165 -0.89 -8.71 -1.40
C LEU A 165 -1.21 -9.04 0.07
N SER A 166 -1.33 -8.01 0.91
CA SER A 166 -1.83 -8.10 2.29
C SER A 166 -3.19 -7.43 2.38
N LEU A 167 -4.17 -8.03 3.06
CA LEU A 167 -5.51 -7.45 3.25
C LEU A 167 -5.72 -6.83 4.64
N SER A 168 -4.68 -6.90 5.48
CA SER A 168 -4.63 -6.23 6.76
C SER A 168 -3.21 -5.74 7.04
N ALA A 169 -3.10 -4.77 7.95
CA ALA A 169 -1.83 -4.18 8.33
C ALA A 169 -0.86 -5.20 8.98
N GLY A 170 -1.37 -6.24 9.64
CA GLY A 170 -0.55 -7.26 10.33
C GLY A 170 -0.30 -8.56 9.55
N GLU A 171 -1.02 -8.81 8.44
CA GLU A 171 -0.89 -10.08 7.71
C GLU A 171 0.50 -10.27 7.10
N ARG A 172 1.16 -9.21 6.61
CA ARG A 172 2.44 -9.31 5.90
C ARG A 172 3.70 -8.94 6.69
N LEU A 173 3.55 -8.45 7.91
CA LEU A 173 4.69 -8.19 8.80
C LEU A 173 5.43 -9.47 9.22
N ARG A 174 4.75 -10.62 9.18
CA ARG A 174 5.36 -11.95 9.29
C ARG A 174 6.27 -12.30 8.10
N GLY A 175 5.93 -11.85 6.89
CA GLY A 175 6.76 -12.06 5.69
C GLY A 175 8.05 -11.24 5.72
N VAL A 176 7.99 -10.01 6.24
CA VAL A 176 9.16 -9.13 6.45
C VAL A 176 10.13 -9.71 7.49
N ARG A 177 9.62 -10.40 8.52
CA ARG A 177 10.44 -11.14 9.50
C ARG A 177 11.03 -12.44 8.95
N ALA A 178 10.33 -13.11 8.04
CA ALA A 178 10.66 -14.47 7.60
C ALA A 178 11.64 -14.55 6.42
N GLN A 179 12.05 -13.43 5.83
CA GLN A 179 12.98 -13.41 4.71
C GLN A 179 14.43 -13.48 5.25
N PRO A 180 15.14 -14.61 5.06
CA PRO A 180 16.48 -14.76 5.59
C PRO A 180 17.45 -13.78 4.93
N ALA A 181 18.33 -13.20 5.74
CA ALA A 181 19.47 -12.42 5.29
C ALA A 181 20.39 -13.33 4.45
N GLY A 182 20.38 -13.15 3.13
CA GLY A 182 21.21 -13.94 2.23
C GLY A 182 20.51 -15.21 1.74
N GLY A 183 20.16 -15.20 0.46
CA GLY A 183 20.02 -16.44 -0.28
C GLY A 183 21.34 -17.21 -0.14
N SER A 184 21.34 -18.29 0.63
CA SER A 184 22.40 -19.28 0.52
C SER A 184 22.38 -19.75 -0.93
N VAL A 185 23.32 -19.27 -1.74
CA VAL A 185 23.71 -19.96 -2.96
C VAL A 185 24.00 -21.38 -2.52
N ARG A 186 23.10 -22.32 -2.83
CA ARG A 186 23.46 -23.73 -2.82
C ARG A 186 24.56 -23.85 -3.86
N ARG A 187 25.82 -23.76 -3.42
CA ARG A 187 26.97 -24.11 -4.25
C ARG A 187 26.70 -25.54 -4.71
N PRO A 188 26.69 -25.85 -6.02
CA PRO A 188 26.76 -27.23 -6.42
C PRO A 188 28.05 -27.77 -5.83
N VAL A 189 27.92 -28.79 -4.99
CA VAL A 189 29.06 -29.51 -4.42
C VAL A 189 29.88 -30.02 -5.61
N ARG A 190 31.10 -29.47 -5.76
CA ARG A 190 32.08 -29.98 -6.71
C ARG A 190 32.87 -31.10 -6.04
N GLY A 191 32.95 -32.23 -6.74
CA GLY A 191 33.82 -33.38 -6.47
C GLY A 191 33.00 -34.66 -6.28
N SER A 192 33.21 -35.76 -7.00
CA SER A 192 34.32 -36.16 -7.88
C SER A 192 33.88 -37.39 -8.71
N PRO A 193 34.67 -37.82 -9.72
CA PRO A 193 34.18 -38.63 -10.84
C PRO A 193 34.12 -40.13 -10.52
N SER A 194 33.11 -40.83 -11.05
CA SER A 194 33.18 -42.28 -11.25
C SER A 194 32.83 -42.62 -12.69
N ALA A 195 33.80 -43.24 -13.36
CA ALA A 195 33.72 -43.72 -14.72
C ALA A 195 32.88 -45.00 -14.87
N SER A 196 32.55 -45.31 -16.13
CA SER A 196 32.15 -46.62 -16.67
C SER A 196 30.64 -46.92 -16.52
N LYS A 197 29.86 -47.37 -17.52
CA LYS A 197 30.11 -47.97 -18.84
C LYS A 197 28.97 -47.64 -19.82
N ARG A 198 29.31 -47.74 -21.11
CA ARG A 198 28.45 -47.66 -22.29
C ARG A 198 27.51 -48.89 -22.40
N SER A 199 26.30 -48.67 -22.92
CA SER A 199 25.64 -49.51 -23.96
C SER A 199 24.33 -48.81 -24.36
N ALA A 200 24.29 -48.08 -25.47
CA ALA A 200 23.87 -48.58 -26.79
C ALA A 200 22.39 -49.01 -26.82
N TRP A 201 21.52 -48.12 -27.30
CA TRP A 201 20.16 -48.44 -27.76
C TRP A 201 19.79 -47.57 -28.96
N ARG A 202 19.48 -48.22 -30.08
CA ARG A 202 18.89 -47.75 -31.35
C ARG A 202 18.32 -49.02 -32.04
N PRO A 203 17.35 -48.92 -32.95
CA PRO A 203 15.93 -48.74 -32.71
C PRO A 203 15.11 -49.93 -33.30
N ALA A 204 13.79 -49.87 -33.16
CA ALA A 204 12.82 -50.45 -34.09
C ALA A 204 11.66 -49.45 -34.22
#